data_AF-A0A9P7CKU1-F1
#
_entry.id   AF-A0A9P7CKU1-F1
#
_cell.length_a   1.000
_cell.length_b   1.000
_cell.length_c   1.000
_cell.angle_alpha   90.00
_cell.angle_beta   90.00
_cell.angle_gamma   90.00
#
_symmetry.space_group_name_H-M   'P 1'
#
loop_
_entity.id
_entity.type
_entity.pdbx_description
1 polymer ?
#
loop_
_entity_poly.entity_id
_entity_poly.type
_entity_poly.pdbx_seq_one_letter_code
_entity_poly.pdbx_strand_id
1 'polypeptide(L)'
;MRCPRKWKVWTDAFNFFSPHLTFTQDDVFSILWSFQRFPFVDNTDLWTLSCCVLSVIWRTHWRSTIDGFPFIDKQLVTRAMSQFATLKRDRLDLD
;
A
#
# COMPACT_ATOMS: atom_id res chain seq x y z
N MET A 1 5.46 -14.99 -11.71
CA MET A 1 5.07 -13.67 -11.19
C MET A 1 5.89 -13.33 -9.94
N ARG A 2 7.11 -12.80 -10.09
CA ARG A 2 7.94 -12.31 -8.98
C ARG A 2 8.53 -10.97 -9.40
N CYS A 3 7.84 -9.88 -9.10
CA CYS A 3 8.38 -8.54 -9.32
C CYS A 3 8.84 -8.01 -7.95
N PRO A 4 10.12 -8.21 -7.56
CA PRO A 4 10.62 -7.87 -6.24
C PRO A 4 10.44 -6.38 -5.89
N ARG A 5 10.40 -5.49 -6.90
CA ARG A 5 10.11 -4.06 -6.71
C ARG A 5 8.73 -3.81 -6.10
N LYS A 6 7.71 -4.60 -6.47
CA LYS A 6 6.35 -4.43 -5.94
C LYS A 6 6.33 -4.69 -4.43
N TRP A 7 7.06 -5.70 -3.96
CA TRP A 7 7.16 -6.03 -2.54
C TRP A 7 7.88 -4.97 -1.72
N LYS A 8 8.91 -4.34 -2.30
CA LYS A 8 9.59 -3.23 -1.63
C LYS A 8 8.67 -2.05 -1.34
N VAL A 9 7.78 -1.69 -2.29
CA VAL A 9 6.79 -0.62 -2.07
C VAL A 9 5.84 -0.98 -0.93
N TRP A 10 5.41 -2.24 -0.86
CA TRP A 10 4.57 -2.75 0.22
C TRP A 10 5.24 -2.64 1.58
N THR A 11 6.45 -3.21 1.74
CA THR A 11 7.18 -3.18 3.00
C THR A 11 7.51 -1.75 3.44
N ASP A 12 7.96 -0.90 2.51
CA ASP A 12 8.32 0.49 2.82
C ASP A 12 7.09 1.32 3.25
N ALA A 13 5.93 1.11 2.63
CA ALA A 13 4.69 1.78 3.03
C ALA A 13 4.21 1.35 4.42
N PHE A 14 4.31 0.07 4.76
CA PHE A 14 3.91 -0.46 6.07
C PHE A 14 4.87 0.00 7.18
N ASN A 15 6.18 -0.01 6.91
CA ASN A 15 7.18 0.56 7.80
C ASN A 15 6.98 2.06 8.00
N PHE A 16 6.56 2.79 6.96
CA PHE A 16 6.22 4.22 7.10
C PHE A 16 4.97 4.42 7.97
N PHE A 17 3.93 3.60 7.77
CA PHE A 17 2.68 3.68 8.52
C PHE A 17 2.87 3.35 10.02
N SER A 18 3.70 2.36 10.33
CA SER A 18 4.02 1.98 11.69
C SER A 18 5.54 1.85 11.89
N PRO A 19 6.24 2.97 12.14
CA PRO A 19 7.71 3.03 12.20
C PRO A 19 8.32 2.25 13.37
N HIS A 20 7.50 1.86 14.35
CA HIS A 20 7.93 1.03 15.47
C HIS A 20 7.96 -0.47 15.15
N LEU A 21 7.47 -0.87 13.98
CA LEU A 21 7.46 -2.24 13.50
C LEU A 21 8.33 -2.36 12.24
N THR A 22 9.03 -3.49 12.11
CA THR A 22 9.78 -3.83 10.91
C THR A 22 9.03 -4.92 10.17
N PHE A 23 8.32 -4.54 9.12
CA PHE A 23 7.55 -5.47 8.30
C PHE A 23 8.43 -6.17 7.28
N THR A 24 8.37 -7.51 7.29
CA THR A 24 8.91 -8.35 6.23
C THR A 24 7.88 -8.59 5.13
N GLN A 25 8.31 -9.19 4.02
CA GLN A 25 7.40 -9.56 2.94
C GLN A 25 6.32 -10.55 3.42
N ASP A 26 6.69 -11.50 4.28
CA ASP A 26 5.77 -12.53 4.78
C ASP A 26 4.72 -11.93 5.73
N ASP A 27 5.10 -10.91 6.50
CA ASP A 27 4.16 -10.16 7.34
C ASP A 27 3.14 -9.43 6.49
N VAL A 28 3.58 -8.71 5.46
CA VAL A 28 2.67 -8.00 4.55
C VAL A 28 1.77 -8.99 3.82
N PHE A 29 2.30 -10.12 3.36
CA PHE A 29 1.48 -11.16 2.74
C PHE A 29 0.40 -11.68 3.69
N SER A 30 0.76 -11.94 4.95
CA SER A 30 -0.18 -12.42 5.97
C SER A 30 -1.29 -11.40 6.26
N ILE A 31 -0.97 -10.11 6.29
CA ILE A 31 -1.94 -9.02 6.47
C ILE A 31 -2.88 -8.93 5.26
N LEU A 32 -2.34 -8.94 4.04
CA LEU A 32 -3.17 -8.89 2.83
C LEU A 32 -4.09 -10.12 2.73
N TRP A 33 -3.59 -11.29 3.16
CA TRP A 33 -4.39 -12.50 3.19
C TRP A 33 -5.48 -12.46 4.27
N SER A 34 -5.22 -11.87 5.44
CA SER A 34 -6.22 -11.74 6.49
C SER A 34 -7.40 -10.86 6.05
N PHE A 35 -7.11 -9.79 5.32
CA PHE A 35 -8.10 -8.93 4.67
C PHE A 35 -8.98 -9.65 3.65
N GLN A 36 -8.42 -10.60 2.90
CA GLN A 36 -9.21 -11.42 1.97
C GLN A 36 -10.07 -12.44 2.72
N ARG A 37 -9.55 -13.00 3.81
CA ARG A 37 -10.15 -14.15 4.50
C ARG A 37 -11.20 -13.77 5.52
N PHE A 38 -11.06 -12.61 6.16
CA PHE A 38 -11.93 -12.17 7.25
C PHE A 38 -12.63 -10.86 6.86
N PRO A 39 -13.96 -10.88 6.64
CA PRO A 39 -14.72 -9.67 6.28
C PRO A 39 -14.79 -8.63 7.41
N PHE A 40 -14.33 -8.98 8.61
CA PHE A 40 -14.38 -8.15 9.82
C PHE A 40 -13.00 -7.86 10.42
N VAL A 41 -11.93 -7.80 9.62
CA VAL A 41 -10.66 -7.27 10.14
C VAL A 41 -10.89 -5.81 10.51
N ASP A 42 -10.98 -5.54 11.80
CA ASP A 42 -11.30 -4.24 12.39
C ASP A 42 -10.07 -3.32 12.38
N ASN A 43 -9.55 -3.05 11.19
CA ASN A 43 -8.46 -2.10 10.99
C ASN A 43 -8.65 -1.36 9.67
N THR A 44 -9.63 -0.45 9.67
CA THR A 44 -10.01 0.32 8.49
C THR A 44 -8.86 1.18 7.95
N ASP A 45 -7.96 1.65 8.82
CA ASP A 45 -6.77 2.40 8.43
C ASP A 45 -5.79 1.52 7.62
N LEU A 46 -5.48 0.32 8.14
CA LEU A 46 -4.58 -0.62 7.48
C LEU A 46 -5.18 -1.15 6.16
N TRP A 47 -6.50 -1.36 6.12
CA TRP A 47 -7.22 -1.68 4.88
C TRP A 47 -7.11 -0.54 3.86
N THR A 48 -7.38 0.70 4.30
CA THR A 48 -7.34 1.87 3.42
C THR A 48 -5.93 2.09 2.87
N LEU A 49 -4.90 1.97 3.71
CA LEU A 49 -3.51 1.99 3.28
C LEU A 49 -3.22 0.92 2.22
N SER A 50 -3.70 -0.31 2.46
CA SER A 50 -3.51 -1.42 1.52
C SER A 50 -4.14 -1.15 0.16
N CYS A 51 -5.36 -0.59 0.14
CA CYS A 51 -6.01 -0.16 -1.09
C CYS A 51 -5.22 0.94 -1.82
N CYS A 52 -4.68 1.93 -1.09
CA CYS A 52 -3.84 2.99 -1.68
C CYS A 52 -2.57 2.41 -2.31
N VAL A 53 -1.83 1.56 -1.59
CA VAL A 53 -0.59 0.93 -2.08
C VAL A 53 -0.89 0.08 -3.32
N LEU A 54 -1.92 -0.77 -3.27
CA LEU A 54 -2.33 -1.61 -4.40
C LEU A 54 -2.68 -0.75 -5.63
N SER A 55 -3.46 0.31 -5.45
CA SER A 55 -3.89 1.22 -6.52
C SER A 55 -2.70 1.90 -7.20
N VAL A 56 -1.73 2.39 -6.43
CA VAL A 56 -0.53 3.05 -6.95
C VAL A 56 0.37 2.06 -7.69
N ILE A 57 0.59 0.86 -7.13
CA ILE A 57 1.37 -0.20 -7.79
C ILE A 57 0.70 -0.61 -9.11
N TRP A 58 -0.61 -0.83 -9.10
CA TRP A 58 -1.36 -1.27 -10.27
C TRP A 58 -1.29 -0.24 -11.41
N ARG A 59 -1.59 1.03 -11.11
CA ARG A 59 -1.52 2.12 -12.10
C ARG A 59 -0.12 2.29 -12.68
N THR A 60 0.90 2.27 -11.82
CA THR A 60 2.29 2.42 -12.27
C THR A 60 2.75 1.22 -13.08
N HIS A 61 2.34 0.01 -12.69
CA HIS A 61 2.68 -1.21 -13.41
C HIS A 61 2.21 -1.14 -14.86
N TRP A 62 0.94 -0.77 -15.09
CA TRP A 62 0.41 -0.67 -16.44
C TRP A 62 1.03 0.47 -17.24
N ARG A 63 1.28 1.64 -16.64
CA ARG A 63 2.04 2.72 -17.30
C ARG A 63 3.46 2.30 -17.67
N SER A 64 4.10 1.49 -16.81
CA SER A 64 5.43 0.96 -17.10
C SER A 64 5.41 -0.03 -18.26
N THR A 65 4.38 -0.89 -18.32
CA THR A 65 4.22 -1.88 -19.39
C THR A 65 3.82 -1.25 -20.73
N ILE A 66 2.95 -0.23 -20.74
CA ILE A 66 2.41 0.37 -21.96
C ILE A 66 3.31 1.51 -22.44
N ASP A 67 3.67 2.44 -21.56
CA ASP A 67 4.34 3.70 -21.90
C ASP A 67 5.85 3.68 -21.60
N GLY A 68 6.38 2.56 -21.07
CA GLY A 68 7.78 2.48 -20.64
C GLY A 68 8.12 3.34 -19.41
N PHE A 69 7.11 3.84 -18.69
CA PHE A 69 7.32 4.72 -17.55
C PHE A 69 8.14 4.04 -16.43
N PRO A 70 9.11 4.72 -15.78
CA PRO A 70 9.94 4.10 -14.77
C PRO A 70 9.17 3.78 -13.48
N PHE A 71 9.36 2.56 -12.98
CA PHE A 71 8.82 2.10 -11.69
C PHE A 71 9.80 2.48 -10.56
N ILE A 72 9.53 3.60 -9.86
CA ILE A 72 10.41 4.19 -8.83
C ILE A 72 9.77 4.04 -7.45
N ASP A 73 10.24 3.06 -6.68
CA ASP A 73 9.62 2.63 -5.42
C ASP A 73 9.32 3.79 -4.45
N LYS A 74 10.29 4.68 -4.21
CA LYS A 74 10.13 5.84 -3.32
C LYS A 74 8.96 6.74 -3.70
N GLN A 75 8.80 7.04 -5.01
CA GLN A 75 7.70 7.88 -5.48
C GLN A 75 6.34 7.19 -5.28
N LEU A 76 6.30 5.87 -5.41
CA LEU A 76 5.08 5.09 -5.22
C LEU A 76 4.68 5.08 -3.75
N VAL A 77 5.63 4.91 -2.83
CA VAL A 77 5.39 5.00 -1.38
C VAL A 77 4.85 6.39 -1.02
N THR A 78 5.50 7.47 -1.47
CA THR A 78 5.03 8.84 -1.21
C THR A 78 3.61 9.07 -1.72
N ARG A 79 3.30 8.59 -2.94
CA ARG A 79 1.94 8.71 -3.51
C ARG A 79 0.91 7.92 -2.71
N ALA A 80 1.23 6.69 -2.31
CA ALA A 80 0.33 5.86 -1.53
C ALA A 80 0.04 6.50 -0.16
N MET A 81 1.07 7.03 0.52
CA MET A 81 0.91 7.72 1.81
C MET A 81 0.13 9.02 1.68
N SER A 82 0.34 9.79 0.61
CA SER A 82 -0.43 11.02 0.36
C SER A 82 -1.92 10.72 0.10
N GLN A 83 -2.23 9.68 -0.68
CA GLN A 83 -3.61 9.22 -0.87
C GLN A 83 -4.24 8.76 0.44
N PHE A 84 -3.51 7.98 1.23
CA PHE A 84 -3.95 7.54 2.54
C PHE A 84 -4.24 8.73 3.48
N ALA A 85 -3.33 9.70 3.57
CA ALA A 85 -3.52 10.88 4.40
C ALA A 85 -4.75 11.72 3.98
N THR A 86 -5.00 11.81 2.67
CA THR A 86 -6.19 12.50 2.14
C THR A 86 -7.47 11.80 2.57
N LEU A 87 -7.56 10.48 2.35
CA LEU A 87 -8.74 9.69 2.72
C LEU A 87 -8.97 9.65 4.24
N LYS A 88 -7.89 9.67 5.03
CA LYS A 88 -7.99 9.73 6.50
C LYS A 88 -8.53 11.08 6.97
N ARG A 89 -8.11 12.18 6.33
CA ARG A 89 -8.63 13.52 6.61
C ARG A 89 -10.11 13.62 6.29
N ASP A 90 -10.51 13.18 5.10
CA ASP A 90 -11.90 13.23 4.65
C ASP A 90 -12.85 12.46 5.59
N ARG A 91 -12.36 11.41 6.25
CA ARG A 91 -13.13 10.69 7.28
C ARG A 91 -13.26 11.46 8.60
N LEU A 92 -12.20 12.11 9.05
CA LEU A 92 -12.24 12.91 10.29
C LEU A 92 -13.14 14.14 10.16
N ASP A 93 -13.32 14.67 8.95
CA ASP A 93 -14.22 15.79 8.68
C ASP A 93 -15.71 15.36 8.62
N LEU A 94 -16.01 14.05 8.65
CA LEU A 94 -17.37 13.48 8.59
C LEU A 94 -17.92 13.03 9.96
N ASP A 95 -17.08 12.99 11.00
CA ASP A 95 -17.45 12.66 12.39
C ASP A 95 -17.71 13.93 13.22
#